data_AF-A0A5D3YFA7-F1
#
_entry.id   AF-A0A5D3YFA7-F1
#
_cell.length_a   1.000
_cell.length_b   1.000
_cell.length_c   1.000
_cell.angle_alpha   90.00
_cell.angle_beta   90.00
_cell.angle_gamma   90.00
#
_symmetry.space_group_name_H-M   'P 1'
#
loop_
_entity.id
_entity.type
_entity.pdbx_description
1 polymer ?
#
loop_
_entity_poly.entity_id
_entity_poly.type
_entity_poly.pdbx_seq_one_letter_code
_entity_poly.pdbx_strand_id
1 'polypeptide(L)'
;MHKRYYLIGLAGLMILIVGYHFYAASQAEQQLDEAIQKQAQQHGNISAQYSSIDVTPFAADITVNDWTVIFNNHIQRANRLSFDISYLDVLNIYFGGLKYGLKNLTELNLSAIRPSYTISSGIQEVKSDTLTLSYQGNALDLIQQLTDSTNRSTNHNIKATFSGFTTVLPGNSRSSIKARHMQYQASIPPDRPLSLFNIAHQISAQNIVWSPTSSQQQKYSFIIKGLGYPTDTIPFKSFNISTSPTKKSRLKAINWILQSELALISSSGFLQTYRPIGNSAFQDTRITITDLSPSFQKTLENIETLFSFSLPKTKKGIQIPLQGTIADPSISLDN
;
A
#
# COMPACT_ATOMS: atom_id res chain seq x y z
N MET A 1 -2.31 24.97 58.66
CA MET A 1 -1.85 25.94 57.65
C MET A 1 -0.94 25.35 56.57
N HIS A 2 -0.08 24.36 56.85
CA HIS A 2 0.84 23.80 55.84
C HIS A 2 0.20 23.16 54.59
N LYS A 3 -0.96 22.50 54.70
CA LYS A 3 -1.66 21.88 53.54
C LYS A 3 -2.04 22.88 52.43
N ARG A 4 -2.29 24.15 52.74
CA ARG A 4 -2.64 25.19 51.75
C ARG A 4 -1.44 25.62 50.90
N TYR A 5 -0.24 25.65 51.48
CA TYR A 5 0.99 25.98 50.75
C TYR A 5 1.44 24.84 49.84
N TYR A 6 1.23 23.58 50.23
CA TYR A 6 1.43 22.44 49.35
C TYR A 6 0.48 22.45 48.14
N LEU A 7 -0.79 22.83 48.34
CA LEU A 7 -1.76 22.95 47.25
C LEU A 7 -1.41 24.08 46.27
N ILE A 8 -0.96 25.23 46.77
CA ILE A 8 -0.53 26.36 45.93
C ILE A 8 0.78 26.02 45.20
N GLY A 9 1.74 25.39 45.88
CA GLY A 9 2.98 24.92 45.25
C GLY A 9 2.74 23.86 44.18
N LEU A 10 1.81 22.93 44.42
CA LEU A 10 1.41 21.91 43.45
C LEU A 10 0.65 22.51 42.27
N ALA A 11 -0.20 23.51 42.49
CA ALA A 11 -0.86 24.25 41.41
C ALA A 11 0.15 25.03 40.55
N GLY A 12 1.14 25.68 41.16
CA GLY A 12 2.21 26.37 40.44
C GLY A 12 3.06 25.40 39.61
N LEU A 13 3.41 24.24 40.18
CA LEU A 13 4.13 23.18 39.46
C LEU A 13 3.29 22.63 38.29
N MET A 14 1.99 22.41 38.49
CA MET A 14 1.08 21.98 37.41
C MET A 14 0.98 23.02 36.29
N ILE A 15 0.90 24.32 36.60
CA ILE A 15 0.91 25.38 35.59
C ILE A 15 2.23 25.41 34.81
N LEU A 16 3.37 25.24 35.49
CA LEU A 16 4.67 25.19 34.83
C LEU A 16 4.80 23.96 33.92
N ILE A 17 4.33 22.80 34.38
CA ILE A 17 4.30 21.56 33.58
C ILE A 17 3.41 21.76 32.36
N VAL A 18 2.18 22.25 32.55
CA VAL A 18 1.24 22.52 31.45
C VAL A 18 1.82 23.53 30.47
N GLY A 19 2.27 24.69 30.94
CA GLY A 19 2.86 25.74 30.11
C GLY A 19 4.09 25.24 29.34
N TYR A 20 4.94 24.43 29.96
CA TYR A 20 6.07 23.78 29.31
C TYR A 20 5.64 22.90 28.13
N HIS A 21 4.61 22.06 28.29
CA HIS A 21 4.16 21.18 27.21
C HIS A 21 3.56 21.95 26.02
N PHE A 22 2.82 23.02 26.28
CA PHE A 22 2.32 23.90 25.21
C PHE A 22 3.47 24.62 24.49
N TYR A 23 4.47 25.11 25.23
CA TYR A 23 5.66 25.72 24.64
C TYR A 23 6.46 24.73 23.79
N ALA A 24 6.68 23.51 24.29
CA ALA A 24 7.40 22.46 23.57
C ALA A 24 6.67 22.03 22.28
N ALA A 25 5.33 21.92 22.32
CA ALA A 25 4.52 21.64 21.13
C ALA A 25 4.66 22.73 20.06
N SER A 26 4.52 24.00 20.45
CA SER A 26 4.67 25.14 19.53
C SER A 26 6.09 25.24 18.92
N GLN A 27 7.13 24.94 19.71
CA GLN A 27 8.50 24.85 19.19
C GLN A 27 8.69 23.69 18.21
N ALA A 28 8.09 22.53 18.48
CA ALA A 28 8.13 21.40 17.55
C ALA A 28 7.41 21.71 16.23
N GLU A 29 6.27 22.40 16.26
CA GLU A 29 5.58 22.93 15.07
C GLU A 29 6.52 23.80 14.23
N GLN A 30 7.18 24.78 14.87
CA GLN A 30 8.11 25.68 14.18
C GLN A 30 9.30 24.93 13.57
N GLN A 31 9.90 23.98 14.29
CA GLN A 31 11.01 23.19 13.77
C GLN A 31 10.62 22.31 12.57
N LEU A 32 9.39 21.77 12.58
CA LEU A 32 8.87 20.98 11.45
C LEU A 32 8.61 21.86 10.23
N ASP A 33 7.98 23.03 10.42
CA ASP A 33 7.77 24.02 9.35
C ASP A 33 9.10 24.43 8.71
N GLU A 34 10.07 24.87 9.52
CA GLU A 34 11.40 25.27 9.06
C GLU A 34 12.13 24.14 8.31
N ALA A 35 12.04 22.90 8.81
CA ALA A 35 12.66 21.74 8.17
C ALA A 35 12.04 21.44 6.78
N ILE A 36 10.71 21.51 6.66
CA ILE A 36 10.01 21.28 5.38
C ILE A 36 10.36 22.39 4.38
N GLN A 37 10.30 23.65 4.80
CA GLN A 37 10.62 24.79 3.92
C GLN A 37 12.08 24.75 3.46
N LYS A 38 13.01 24.48 4.37
CA LYS A 38 14.44 24.36 4.03
C LYS A 38 14.69 23.24 3.04
N GLN A 39 14.05 22.07 3.21
CA GLN A 39 14.22 20.94 2.29
C GLN A 39 13.64 21.24 0.90
N ALA A 40 12.47 21.90 0.82
CA ALA A 40 11.88 22.31 -0.45
C ALA A 40 12.72 23.37 -1.18
N GLN A 41 13.28 24.35 -0.45
CA GLN A 41 14.14 25.39 -1.03
C GLN A 41 15.49 24.84 -1.55
N GLN A 42 16.06 23.84 -0.87
CA GLN A 42 17.34 23.23 -1.29
C GLN A 42 17.22 22.41 -2.58
N HIS A 43 16.01 21.96 -2.93
CA HIS A 43 15.78 21.07 -4.05
C HIS A 43 14.71 21.64 -4.97
N GLY A 44 15.10 22.34 -6.05
CA GLY A 44 14.18 22.99 -6.99
C GLY A 44 13.17 22.07 -7.73
N ASN A 45 13.27 20.75 -7.54
CA ASN A 45 12.36 19.75 -8.09
C ASN A 45 11.31 19.26 -7.08
N ILE A 46 11.36 19.73 -5.83
CA ILE A 46 10.44 19.39 -4.75
C ILE A 46 9.65 20.66 -4.37
N SER A 47 8.33 20.54 -4.31
CA SER A 47 7.46 21.54 -3.71
C SER A 47 6.60 20.87 -2.64
N ALA A 48 6.45 21.51 -1.49
CA ALA A 48 5.58 21.06 -0.40
C ALA A 48 4.63 22.20 0.00
N GLN A 49 3.36 21.88 0.19
CA GLN A 49 2.30 22.82 0.59
C GLN A 49 1.43 22.16 1.67
N TYR A 50 0.99 22.95 2.65
CA TYR A 50 0.10 22.57 3.74
C TYR A 50 -0.59 23.81 4.29
N SER A 51 -1.74 23.63 4.94
CA SER A 51 -2.49 24.73 5.55
C SER A 51 -2.06 24.99 7.00
N SER A 52 -1.77 23.94 7.77
CA SER A 52 -1.27 24.02 9.14
C SER A 52 -0.53 22.75 9.55
N ILE A 53 0.34 22.89 10.56
CA ILE A 53 0.93 21.81 11.34
C ILE A 53 0.50 22.03 12.78
N ASP A 54 -0.17 21.04 13.37
CA ASP A 54 -0.66 21.08 14.75
C ASP A 54 0.03 19.96 15.55
N VAL A 55 0.64 20.29 16.68
CA VAL A 55 1.23 19.32 17.61
C VAL A 55 0.43 19.33 18.89
N THR A 56 -0.25 18.22 19.20
CA THR A 56 -1.09 18.15 20.39
C THR A 56 -0.21 18.06 21.65
N PRO A 57 -0.32 19.02 22.59
CA PRO A 57 0.42 18.95 23.85
C PRO A 57 0.08 17.65 24.58
N PHE A 58 1.05 17.05 25.27
CA PHE A 58 0.93 15.79 26.04
C PHE A 58 0.70 14.52 25.21
N ALA A 59 -0.12 14.57 24.15
CA ALA A 59 -0.43 13.40 23.32
C ALA A 59 0.65 13.13 22.27
N ALA A 60 1.48 14.13 21.92
CA ALA A 60 2.53 13.99 20.91
C ALA A 60 2.01 13.66 19.50
N ASP A 61 0.70 13.80 19.28
CA ASP A 61 0.08 13.68 17.96
C ASP A 61 0.47 14.87 17.08
N ILE A 62 1.16 14.60 15.97
CA ILE A 62 1.49 15.60 14.95
C ILE A 62 0.47 15.48 13.83
N THR A 63 -0.24 16.56 13.49
CA THR A 63 -1.18 16.60 12.38
C THR A 63 -0.78 17.66 11.36
N VAL A 64 -0.76 17.29 10.08
CA VAL A 64 -0.53 18.18 8.94
C VAL A 64 -1.80 18.20 8.10
N ASN A 65 -2.38 19.38 7.90
CA ASN A 65 -3.61 19.58 7.14
C ASN A 65 -3.31 20.01 5.70
N ASP A 66 -4.13 19.52 4.78
CA ASP A 66 -4.07 19.80 3.34
C ASP A 66 -2.67 19.63 2.73
N TRP A 67 -1.98 18.56 3.14
CA TRP A 67 -0.64 18.21 2.68
C TRP A 67 -0.63 17.91 1.18
N THR A 68 0.27 18.58 0.46
CA THR A 68 0.58 18.31 -0.95
C THR A 68 2.09 18.36 -1.17
N VAL A 69 2.65 17.29 -1.74
CA VAL A 69 4.05 17.25 -2.20
C VAL A 69 4.08 16.98 -3.68
N ILE A 70 4.84 17.79 -4.41
CA ILE A 70 5.11 17.62 -5.82
C ILE A 70 6.60 17.34 -5.96
N PHE A 71 6.93 16.20 -6.57
CA PHE A 71 8.29 15.84 -6.92
C PHE A 71 8.36 15.39 -8.38
N ASN A 72 8.92 16.23 -9.25
CA ASN A 72 8.88 16.03 -10.70
C ASN A 72 7.43 15.80 -11.20
N ASN A 73 7.15 14.61 -11.76
CA ASN A 73 5.84 14.19 -12.26
C ASN A 73 4.96 13.50 -11.19
N HIS A 74 5.45 13.35 -9.96
CA HIS A 74 4.76 12.69 -8.87
C HIS A 74 4.09 13.71 -7.95
N ILE A 75 2.81 13.49 -7.65
CA ILE A 75 2.03 14.33 -6.75
C ILE A 75 1.49 13.45 -5.63
N GLN A 76 1.79 13.79 -4.39
CA GLN A 76 1.24 13.17 -3.19
C GLN A 76 0.34 14.17 -2.50
N ARG A 77 -0.85 13.75 -2.06
CA ARG A 77 -1.76 14.60 -1.27
C ARG A 77 -2.38 13.84 -0.12
N ALA A 78 -2.77 14.55 0.93
CA ALA A 78 -3.71 14.08 1.95
C ALA A 78 -4.43 15.30 2.56
N ASN A 79 -5.74 15.19 2.79
CA ASN A 79 -6.48 16.25 3.49
C ASN A 79 -6.02 16.39 4.95
N ARG A 80 -5.68 15.25 5.57
CA ARG A 80 -5.11 15.22 6.90
C ARG A 80 -4.10 14.09 6.98
N LEU A 81 -2.91 14.38 7.48
CA LEU A 81 -1.86 13.41 7.78
C LEU A 81 -1.55 13.51 9.27
N SER A 82 -1.71 12.42 10.01
CA SER A 82 -1.47 12.38 11.45
C SER A 82 -0.40 11.34 11.77
N PHE A 83 0.54 11.70 12.62
CA PHE A 83 1.58 10.84 13.16
C PHE A 83 1.34 10.68 14.66
N ASP A 84 1.05 9.46 15.06
CA ASP A 84 1.01 9.03 16.45
C ASP A 84 2.40 8.46 16.77
N ILE A 85 3.15 9.28 17.52
CA ILE A 85 4.49 8.98 18.00
C ILE A 85 4.49 9.09 19.52
N SER A 86 5.28 8.26 20.20
CA SER A 86 5.26 8.27 21.66
C SER A 86 5.71 9.62 22.21
N TYR A 87 5.15 10.01 23.35
CA TYR A 87 5.53 11.25 24.02
C TYR A 87 7.04 11.32 24.34
N LEU A 88 7.65 10.18 24.68
CA LEU A 88 9.10 10.09 24.90
C LEU A 88 9.89 10.32 23.60
N ASP A 89 9.37 9.88 22.46
CA ASP A 89 10.02 10.12 21.16
C ASP A 89 9.97 11.59 20.75
N VAL A 90 8.86 12.29 21.05
CA VAL A 90 8.80 13.75 20.88
C VAL A 90 9.82 14.46 21.75
N LEU A 91 9.97 14.04 23.01
CA LEU A 91 11.02 14.59 23.89
C LEU A 91 12.42 14.29 23.36
N ASN A 92 12.66 13.10 22.80
CA ASN A 92 13.94 12.74 22.18
C ASN A 92 14.24 13.61 20.96
N ILE A 93 13.25 13.90 20.11
CA ILE A 93 13.38 14.84 18.99
C ILE A 93 13.69 16.24 19.50
N TYR A 94 12.97 16.68 20.54
CA TYR A 94 13.13 18.03 21.10
C TYR A 94 14.51 18.25 21.74
N PHE A 95 14.94 17.36 22.64
CA PHE A 95 16.21 17.52 23.36
C PHE A 95 17.43 17.05 22.56
N GLY A 96 17.29 16.01 21.75
CA GLY A 96 18.38 15.39 21.00
C GLY A 96 18.45 15.78 19.53
N GLY A 97 17.46 16.52 19.02
CA GLY A 97 17.30 16.84 17.60
C GLY A 97 16.72 15.68 16.78
N LEU A 98 16.29 15.99 15.55
CA LEU A 98 15.60 15.06 14.64
C LEU A 98 16.37 13.74 14.41
N LYS A 99 17.69 13.80 14.22
CA LYS A 99 18.52 12.61 13.98
C LYS A 99 18.54 11.66 15.18
N TYR A 100 18.62 12.20 16.40
CA TYR A 100 18.59 11.39 17.62
C TYR A 100 17.20 10.81 17.84
N GLY A 101 16.15 11.61 17.65
CA GLY A 101 14.76 11.16 17.76
C GLY A 101 14.43 10.02 16.79
N LEU A 102 14.73 10.18 15.49
CA LEU A 102 14.49 9.15 14.48
C LEU A 102 15.28 7.85 14.73
N LYS A 103 16.46 7.93 15.35
CA LYS A 103 17.25 6.75 15.73
C LYS A 103 16.57 5.95 16.85
N ASN A 104 15.83 6.60 17.72
CA ASN A 104 15.15 5.94 18.85
C ASN A 104 13.66 5.65 18.57
N LEU A 105 13.10 6.20 17.49
CA LEU A 105 11.75 5.91 17.03
C LEU A 105 11.67 4.47 16.49
N THR A 106 11.18 3.56 17.32
CA THR A 106 11.04 2.13 17.01
C THR A 106 9.64 1.73 16.54
N GLU A 107 8.64 2.57 16.80
CA GLU A 107 7.26 2.37 16.39
C GLU A 107 6.71 3.68 15.82
N LEU A 108 5.96 3.59 14.73
CA LEU A 108 5.33 4.75 14.11
C LEU A 108 3.95 4.35 13.59
N ASN A 109 2.92 5.06 14.04
CA ASN A 109 1.59 4.96 13.48
C ASN A 109 1.30 6.23 12.67
N LEU A 110 0.96 6.05 11.40
CA LEU A 110 0.57 7.11 10.49
C LEU A 110 -0.88 6.89 10.09
N SER A 111 -1.68 7.94 10.13
CA SER A 111 -3.06 7.94 9.63
C SER A 111 -3.22 9.06 8.60
N ALA A 112 -3.80 8.76 7.44
CA ALA A 112 -4.10 9.76 6.43
C ALA A 112 -5.58 9.71 6.03
N ILE A 113 -6.19 10.89 5.87
CA ILE A 113 -7.54 11.08 5.33
C ILE A 113 -7.42 11.57 3.90
N ARG A 114 -8.14 10.90 3.00
CA ARG A 114 -8.13 11.15 1.55
C ARG A 114 -6.71 11.20 0.95
N PRO A 115 -5.80 10.26 1.30
CA PRO A 115 -4.50 10.25 0.65
C PRO A 115 -4.65 9.92 -0.83
N SER A 116 -3.82 10.55 -1.65
CA SER A 116 -3.72 10.26 -3.08
C SER A 116 -2.27 10.37 -3.55
N TYR A 117 -1.94 9.54 -4.52
CA TYR A 117 -0.68 9.55 -5.25
C TYR A 117 -0.99 9.55 -6.74
N THR A 118 -0.45 10.52 -7.47
CA THR A 118 -0.68 10.68 -8.90
C THR A 118 0.65 10.77 -9.63
N ILE A 119 0.79 10.02 -10.72
CA ILE A 119 1.87 10.19 -11.70
C ILE A 119 1.28 10.92 -12.91
N SER A 120 1.56 12.21 -13.02
CA SER A 120 0.98 13.11 -14.03
C SER A 120 1.29 12.68 -15.47
N SER A 121 2.51 12.19 -15.72
CA SER A 121 2.97 11.80 -17.07
C SER A 121 2.30 10.54 -17.62
N GLY A 122 1.61 9.74 -16.78
CA GLY A 122 0.97 8.48 -17.18
C GLY A 122 -0.50 8.36 -16.76
N ILE A 123 -1.08 9.44 -16.20
CA ILE A 123 -2.43 9.49 -15.61
C ILE A 123 -2.68 8.27 -14.70
N GLN A 124 -1.67 7.90 -13.90
CA GLN A 124 -1.82 6.88 -12.86
C GLN A 124 -2.26 7.57 -11.60
N GLU A 125 -3.29 7.04 -10.94
CA GLU A 125 -3.78 7.58 -9.67
C GLU A 125 -4.04 6.42 -8.72
N VAL A 126 -3.55 6.54 -7.49
CA VAL A 126 -3.91 5.69 -6.36
C VAL A 126 -4.49 6.60 -5.28
N LYS A 127 -5.65 6.26 -4.74
CA LYS A 127 -6.29 7.01 -3.65
C LYS A 127 -7.05 6.10 -2.71
N SER A 128 -7.36 6.60 -1.53
CA SER A 128 -8.23 5.94 -0.56
C SER A 128 -8.97 6.98 0.27
N ASP A 129 -10.09 6.60 0.88
CA ASP A 129 -10.79 7.47 1.84
C ASP A 129 -9.98 7.63 3.11
N THR A 130 -9.37 6.53 3.58
CA THR A 130 -8.45 6.53 4.71
C THR A 130 -7.31 5.54 4.49
N LEU A 131 -6.15 5.83 5.09
CA LEU A 131 -4.99 4.97 5.20
C LEU A 131 -4.53 4.97 6.66
N THR A 132 -4.35 3.81 7.25
CA THR A 132 -3.56 3.66 8.49
C THR A 132 -2.33 2.82 8.19
N LEU A 133 -1.16 3.28 8.61
CA LEU A 133 0.12 2.60 8.44
C LEU A 133 0.75 2.45 9.82
N SER A 134 1.04 1.22 10.21
CA SER A 134 1.81 0.90 11.41
C SER A 134 3.15 0.36 10.97
N TYR A 135 4.19 0.95 11.54
CA TYR A 135 5.58 0.58 11.31
C TYR A 135 6.22 0.19 12.63
N GLN A 136 7.03 -0.87 12.60
CA GLN A 136 7.84 -1.32 13.72
C GLN A 136 9.27 -1.62 13.23
N GLY A 137 10.26 -1.03 13.87
CA GLY A 137 11.68 -1.09 13.53
C GLY A 137 12.33 0.29 13.68
N ASN A 138 13.66 0.38 13.51
CA ASN A 138 14.36 1.66 13.62
C ASN A 138 13.99 2.60 12.45
N ALA A 139 13.36 3.76 12.71
CA ALA A 139 12.87 4.66 11.66
C ALA A 139 14.00 5.33 10.85
N LEU A 140 15.08 5.77 11.53
CA LEU A 140 16.25 6.34 10.85
C LEU A 140 16.86 5.33 9.88
N ASP A 141 16.97 4.07 10.32
CA ASP A 141 17.36 2.98 9.45
C ASP A 141 16.39 2.96 8.26
N LEU A 142 15.07 2.78 8.41
CA LEU A 142 14.16 2.71 7.24
C LEU A 142 14.36 3.87 6.23
N ILE A 143 14.50 5.10 6.71
CA ILE A 143 14.78 6.28 5.88
C ILE A 143 16.10 6.12 5.12
N GLN A 144 17.17 5.74 5.81
CA GLN A 144 18.44 5.44 5.16
C GLN A 144 18.34 4.30 4.15
N GLN A 145 17.41 3.35 4.31
CA GLN A 145 17.23 2.22 3.38
C GLN A 145 16.64 2.68 2.05
N LEU A 146 15.80 3.72 2.11
CA LEU A 146 15.22 4.36 0.94
C LEU A 146 16.25 5.19 0.17
N THR A 147 17.33 5.64 0.83
CA THR A 147 18.36 6.53 0.23
C THR A 147 19.65 5.82 -0.12
N ASP A 148 20.18 4.99 0.78
CA ASP A 148 21.53 4.41 0.73
C ASP A 148 21.48 2.92 1.11
N SER A 149 21.83 2.03 0.18
CA SER A 149 21.69 0.57 0.29
C SER A 149 22.67 -0.09 1.28
N THR A 150 22.56 0.20 2.59
CA THR A 150 23.42 -0.34 3.65
C THR A 150 22.74 -1.46 4.47
N ASN A 151 23.54 -2.45 4.93
CA ASN A 151 23.11 -3.64 5.71
C ASN A 151 22.85 -3.33 7.20
N ARG A 152 22.12 -4.21 7.93
CA ARG A 152 21.47 -3.87 9.23
C ARG A 152 21.32 -5.01 10.23
N SER A 153 21.07 -4.61 11.48
CA SER A 153 20.92 -5.45 12.67
C SER A 153 19.49 -5.79 13.11
N THR A 154 18.43 -5.18 12.56
CA THR A 154 17.03 -5.39 13.06
C THR A 154 16.00 -5.71 11.97
N ASN A 155 14.95 -6.46 12.37
CA ASN A 155 13.74 -6.67 11.56
C ASN A 155 12.91 -5.39 11.48
N HIS A 156 12.29 -5.14 10.33
CA HIS A 156 11.29 -4.10 10.15
C HIS A 156 9.96 -4.69 9.68
N ASN A 157 8.86 -4.24 10.25
CA ASN A 157 7.52 -4.66 9.88
C ASN A 157 6.68 -3.45 9.45
N ILE A 158 5.97 -3.59 8.34
CA ILE A 158 5.05 -2.57 7.82
C ILE A 158 3.68 -3.23 7.69
N LYS A 159 2.66 -2.59 8.24
CA LYS A 159 1.26 -2.93 8.03
C LYS A 159 0.54 -1.68 7.56
N ALA A 160 -0.23 -1.77 6.49
CA ALA A 160 -1.07 -0.68 6.02
C ALA A 160 -2.50 -1.19 5.79
N THR A 161 -3.49 -0.39 6.19
CA THR A 161 -4.91 -0.64 5.96
C THR A 161 -5.51 0.54 5.24
N PHE A 162 -6.23 0.28 4.15
CA PHE A 162 -6.88 1.27 3.31
C PHE A 162 -8.39 1.04 3.35
N SER A 163 -9.15 2.13 3.44
CA SER A 163 -10.61 2.15 3.22
C SER A 163 -10.93 2.89 1.93
N GLY A 164 -11.87 2.39 1.14
CA GLY A 164 -12.28 3.05 -0.11
C GLY A 164 -11.14 3.17 -1.14
N PHE A 165 -10.27 2.16 -1.21
CA PHE A 165 -9.12 2.16 -2.10
C PHE A 165 -9.57 2.21 -3.56
N THR A 166 -8.92 3.06 -4.37
CA THR A 166 -9.13 3.17 -5.80
C THR A 166 -7.77 3.32 -6.48
N THR A 167 -7.54 2.55 -7.54
CA THR A 167 -6.39 2.72 -8.43
C THR A 167 -6.85 2.83 -9.89
N VAL A 168 -6.23 3.73 -10.64
CA VAL A 168 -6.36 3.87 -12.09
C VAL A 168 -5.07 3.38 -12.72
N LEU A 169 -5.19 2.34 -13.55
CA LEU A 169 -4.05 1.71 -14.19
C LEU A 169 -3.49 2.59 -15.33
N PRO A 170 -2.17 2.59 -15.57
CA PRO A 170 -1.58 3.34 -16.67
C PRO A 170 -2.08 2.90 -18.05
N GLY A 171 -2.15 3.86 -18.97
CA GLY A 171 -2.42 3.64 -20.39
C GLY A 171 -3.50 4.57 -20.95
N ASN A 172 -3.78 4.45 -22.25
CA ASN A 172 -4.78 5.27 -22.95
C ASN A 172 -6.24 4.92 -22.54
N SER A 173 -6.41 3.92 -21.70
CA SER A 173 -7.66 3.25 -21.44
C SER A 173 -7.83 3.14 -19.92
N ARG A 174 -8.59 4.08 -19.34
CA ARG A 174 -8.76 4.32 -17.89
C ARG A 174 -9.43 3.15 -17.15
N SER A 175 -8.75 2.00 -17.05
CA SER A 175 -9.20 0.88 -16.22
C SER A 175 -9.02 1.28 -14.76
N SER A 176 -10.02 1.01 -13.92
CA SER A 176 -9.93 1.28 -12.48
C SER A 176 -10.27 0.07 -11.65
N ILE A 177 -9.59 -0.09 -10.53
CA ILE A 177 -9.91 -1.09 -9.51
C ILE A 177 -10.29 -0.35 -8.24
N LYS A 178 -11.44 -0.70 -7.67
CA LYS A 178 -11.91 -0.20 -6.38
C LYS A 178 -11.98 -1.35 -5.39
N ALA A 179 -11.63 -1.11 -4.13
CA ALA A 179 -11.77 -2.07 -3.05
C ALA A 179 -12.29 -1.36 -1.80
N ARG A 180 -13.28 -1.95 -1.12
CA ARG A 180 -13.83 -1.36 0.11
C ARG A 180 -12.80 -1.35 1.24
N HIS A 181 -12.10 -2.48 1.41
CA HIS A 181 -11.01 -2.61 2.36
C HIS A 181 -9.83 -3.28 1.67
N MET A 182 -8.63 -2.75 1.89
CA MET A 182 -7.38 -3.35 1.43
C MET A 182 -6.37 -3.33 2.58
N GLN A 183 -5.60 -4.39 2.70
CA GLN A 183 -4.50 -4.49 3.66
C GLN A 183 -3.22 -4.84 2.93
N TYR A 184 -2.11 -4.28 3.40
CA TYR A 184 -0.77 -4.59 2.97
C TYR A 184 0.07 -4.94 4.20
N GLN A 185 0.87 -5.98 4.10
CA GLN A 185 1.83 -6.35 5.14
C GLN A 185 3.15 -6.74 4.50
N ALA A 186 4.25 -6.30 5.12
CA ALA A 186 5.59 -6.71 4.72
C ALA A 186 6.50 -6.83 5.94
N SER A 187 7.44 -7.76 5.85
CA SER A 187 8.51 -7.93 6.83
C SER A 187 9.86 -7.90 6.11
N ILE A 188 10.74 -7.03 6.59
CA ILE A 188 12.07 -6.77 6.04
C ILE A 188 13.07 -7.32 7.06
N PRO A 189 13.73 -8.45 6.78
CA PRO A 189 14.71 -9.03 7.70
C PRO A 189 15.99 -8.18 7.78
N PRO A 190 16.86 -8.39 8.80
CA PRO A 190 18.18 -7.78 8.85
C PRO A 190 18.95 -8.29 7.63
N ASP A 191 19.86 -7.51 7.07
CA ASP A 191 20.67 -7.89 5.89
C ASP A 191 19.97 -7.99 4.53
N ARG A 192 18.71 -7.54 4.39
CA ARG A 192 18.09 -7.41 3.06
C ARG A 192 17.83 -5.95 2.70
N PRO A 193 18.25 -5.50 1.51
CA PRO A 193 17.94 -4.15 1.08
C PRO A 193 16.42 -4.01 0.85
N LEU A 194 15.90 -2.82 1.17
CA LEU A 194 14.50 -2.48 0.93
C LEU A 194 14.24 -2.48 -0.57
N SER A 195 13.71 -3.58 -1.05
CA SER A 195 13.36 -3.76 -2.44
C SER A 195 12.09 -4.57 -2.49
N LEU A 196 11.14 -4.10 -3.30
CA LEU A 196 9.95 -4.87 -3.69
C LEU A 196 10.30 -6.27 -4.20
N PHE A 197 11.57 -6.54 -4.52
CA PHE A 197 12.06 -7.82 -5.03
C PHE A 197 12.73 -8.72 -3.98
N ASN A 198 13.00 -8.24 -2.76
CA ASN A 198 13.80 -9.00 -1.79
C ASN A 198 13.09 -9.35 -0.48
N ILE A 199 11.89 -8.81 -0.28
CA ILE A 199 11.08 -9.03 0.93
C ILE A 199 9.80 -9.79 0.61
N ALA A 200 9.20 -10.34 1.67
CA ALA A 200 7.88 -10.97 1.59
C ALA A 200 6.80 -9.89 1.67
N HIS A 201 5.78 -10.03 0.84
CA HIS A 201 4.65 -9.12 0.80
C HIS A 201 3.36 -9.92 0.86
N GLN A 202 2.37 -9.37 1.55
CA GLN A 202 1.00 -9.85 1.52
C GLN A 202 0.07 -8.66 1.27
N ILE A 203 -0.79 -8.80 0.26
CA ILE A 203 -1.86 -7.84 -0.03
C ILE A 203 -3.17 -8.62 0.03
N SER A 204 -4.15 -8.09 0.75
CA SER A 204 -5.51 -8.59 0.73
C SER A 204 -6.48 -7.46 0.43
N ALA A 205 -7.56 -7.76 -0.27
CA ALA A 205 -8.62 -6.81 -0.56
C ALA A 205 -9.99 -7.48 -0.53
N GLN A 206 -11.02 -6.72 -0.18
CA GLN A 206 -12.40 -7.18 -0.04
C GLN A 206 -13.36 -6.26 -0.79
N ASN A 207 -14.43 -6.85 -1.33
CA ASN A 207 -15.45 -6.17 -2.12
C ASN A 207 -14.81 -5.33 -3.24
N ILE A 208 -14.17 -6.04 -4.16
CA ILE A 208 -13.39 -5.45 -5.24
C ILE A 208 -14.32 -5.25 -6.43
N VAL A 209 -14.20 -4.11 -7.09
CA VAL A 209 -14.88 -3.84 -8.35
C VAL A 209 -13.83 -3.44 -9.35
N TRP A 210 -13.73 -4.20 -10.42
CA TRP A 210 -12.93 -3.83 -11.58
C TRP A 210 -13.83 -3.16 -12.62
N SER A 211 -13.48 -1.94 -13.01
CA SER A 211 -14.09 -1.25 -14.14
C SER A 211 -13.16 -1.36 -15.35
N PRO A 212 -13.46 -2.26 -16.30
CA PRO A 212 -12.66 -2.41 -17.52
C PRO A 212 -12.78 -1.18 -18.41
N THR A 213 -11.86 -1.06 -19.34
CA THR A 213 -11.82 0.06 -20.31
C THR A 213 -12.93 -0.05 -21.34
N SER A 214 -13.39 1.06 -21.93
CA SER A 214 -14.45 1.02 -22.96
C SER A 214 -14.14 0.06 -24.13
N SER A 215 -12.88 -0.05 -24.54
CA SER A 215 -12.45 -1.02 -25.56
C SER A 215 -12.60 -2.48 -25.09
N GLN A 216 -12.21 -2.78 -23.85
CA GLN A 216 -12.43 -4.10 -23.25
C GLN A 216 -13.92 -4.40 -23.05
N GLN A 217 -14.71 -3.41 -22.62
CA GLN A 217 -16.16 -3.53 -22.49
C GLN A 217 -16.79 -3.92 -23.83
N GLN A 218 -16.41 -3.27 -24.93
CA GLN A 218 -16.90 -3.61 -26.27
C GLN A 218 -16.44 -5.00 -26.70
N LYS A 219 -15.11 -5.26 -26.62
CA LYS A 219 -14.49 -6.50 -27.09
C LYS A 219 -14.99 -7.76 -26.35
N TYR A 220 -15.22 -7.64 -25.04
CA TYR A 220 -15.58 -8.77 -24.18
C TYR A 220 -17.03 -8.70 -23.68
N SER A 221 -17.84 -7.79 -24.21
CA SER A 221 -19.24 -7.57 -23.80
C SER A 221 -20.06 -8.86 -23.76
N PHE A 222 -19.97 -9.67 -24.81
CA PHE A 222 -20.68 -10.95 -24.91
C PHE A 222 -20.34 -11.89 -23.76
N ILE A 223 -19.05 -12.03 -23.44
CA ILE A 223 -18.58 -12.88 -22.36
C ILE A 223 -19.02 -12.32 -21.01
N ILE A 224 -18.76 -11.03 -20.74
CA ILE A 224 -19.08 -10.41 -19.45
C ILE A 224 -20.59 -10.47 -19.15
N LYS A 225 -21.44 -10.17 -20.14
CA LYS A 225 -22.90 -10.29 -20.02
C LYS A 225 -23.35 -11.74 -19.87
N GLY A 226 -22.73 -12.67 -20.61
CA GLY A 226 -23.02 -14.10 -20.51
C GLY A 226 -22.73 -14.66 -19.10
N LEU A 227 -21.79 -14.06 -18.39
CA LEU A 227 -21.49 -14.36 -16.99
C LEU A 227 -22.43 -13.68 -15.99
N GLY A 228 -23.40 -12.90 -16.45
CA GLY A 228 -24.37 -12.20 -15.61
C GLY A 228 -23.87 -10.89 -15.01
N TYR A 229 -22.72 -10.37 -15.46
CA TYR A 229 -22.17 -9.11 -14.96
C TYR A 229 -22.52 -7.92 -15.86
N PRO A 230 -22.64 -6.71 -15.27
CA PRO A 230 -22.60 -5.47 -16.03
C PRO A 230 -21.28 -5.37 -16.82
N THR A 231 -21.31 -4.83 -18.03
CA THR A 231 -20.10 -4.73 -18.86
C THR A 231 -19.08 -3.75 -18.30
N ASP A 232 -19.55 -2.72 -17.60
CA ASP A 232 -18.78 -1.62 -17.03
C ASP A 232 -18.22 -1.90 -15.63
N THR A 233 -18.66 -2.98 -14.97
CA THR A 233 -18.18 -3.37 -13.64
C THR A 233 -18.18 -4.88 -13.45
N ILE A 234 -17.04 -5.43 -13.04
CA ILE A 234 -16.87 -6.83 -12.69
C ILE A 234 -16.60 -6.93 -11.18
N PRO A 235 -17.55 -7.45 -10.38
CA PRO A 235 -17.39 -7.58 -8.94
C PRO A 235 -16.60 -8.85 -8.56
N PHE A 236 -15.76 -8.72 -7.53
CA PHE A 236 -15.09 -9.82 -6.86
C PHE A 236 -15.26 -9.69 -5.35
N LYS A 237 -15.43 -10.82 -4.66
CA LYS A 237 -15.61 -10.87 -3.21
C LYS A 237 -14.33 -10.51 -2.47
N SER A 238 -13.22 -11.11 -2.90
CA SER A 238 -11.92 -10.89 -2.26
C SER A 238 -10.76 -11.21 -3.19
N PHE A 239 -9.61 -10.63 -2.86
CA PHE A 239 -8.32 -10.94 -3.49
C PHE A 239 -7.28 -11.06 -2.38
N ASN A 240 -6.37 -12.01 -2.51
CA ASN A 240 -5.21 -12.15 -1.67
C ASN A 240 -4.03 -12.51 -2.56
N ILE A 241 -2.92 -11.78 -2.44
CA ILE A 241 -1.65 -12.12 -3.07
C ILE A 241 -0.56 -12.12 -2.01
N SER A 242 0.23 -13.18 -2.00
CA SER A 242 1.45 -13.28 -1.22
C SER A 242 2.63 -13.52 -2.15
N THR A 243 3.74 -12.87 -1.83
CA THR A 243 5.02 -13.12 -2.49
C THR A 243 6.08 -13.38 -1.46
N SER A 244 6.97 -14.33 -1.73
CA SER A 244 8.11 -14.62 -0.86
C SER A 244 9.38 -14.81 -1.68
N PRO A 245 10.53 -14.32 -1.19
CA PRO A 245 11.80 -14.50 -1.87
C PRO A 245 12.26 -15.96 -1.80
N THR A 246 12.88 -16.46 -2.86
CA THR A 246 13.49 -17.80 -2.87
C THR A 246 15.00 -17.74 -2.57
N LYS A 247 15.68 -18.89 -2.51
CA LYS A 247 17.15 -18.97 -2.40
C LYS A 247 17.87 -18.42 -3.64
N LYS A 248 17.21 -18.38 -4.81
CA LYS A 248 17.79 -17.86 -6.05
C LYS A 248 17.56 -16.35 -6.11
N SER A 249 18.65 -15.57 -6.25
CA SER A 249 18.55 -14.13 -6.44
C SER A 249 17.69 -13.85 -7.69
N ARG A 250 16.64 -13.04 -7.54
CA ARG A 250 15.61 -12.69 -8.54
C ARG A 250 14.43 -13.63 -8.73
N LEU A 251 14.38 -14.81 -8.11
CA LEU A 251 13.19 -15.66 -8.19
C LEU A 251 12.33 -15.49 -6.94
N LYS A 252 11.03 -15.23 -7.13
CA LYS A 252 10.04 -15.12 -6.07
C LYS A 252 8.97 -16.18 -6.20
N ALA A 253 8.58 -16.82 -5.10
CA ALA A 253 7.32 -17.53 -5.07
C ALA A 253 6.18 -16.52 -5.05
N ILE A 254 5.18 -16.74 -5.89
CA ILE A 254 3.97 -15.92 -5.98
C ILE A 254 2.75 -16.85 -5.83
N ASN A 255 1.87 -16.48 -4.91
CA ASN A 255 0.60 -17.15 -4.74
C ASN A 255 -0.49 -16.10 -4.67
N TRP A 256 -1.57 -16.28 -5.43
CA TRP A 256 -2.73 -15.40 -5.30
C TRP A 256 -4.03 -16.17 -5.40
N ILE A 257 -5.07 -15.61 -4.79
CA ILE A 257 -6.43 -16.13 -4.74
C ILE A 257 -7.36 -14.95 -5.02
N LEU A 258 -8.25 -15.12 -5.99
CA LEU A 258 -9.31 -14.21 -6.36
C LEU A 258 -10.64 -14.95 -6.25
N GLN A 259 -11.49 -14.50 -5.34
CA GLN A 259 -12.80 -15.09 -5.13
C GLN A 259 -13.86 -14.23 -5.83
N SER A 260 -14.63 -14.83 -6.73
CA SER A 260 -15.79 -14.20 -7.36
C SER A 260 -17.08 -14.89 -6.95
N GLU A 261 -18.22 -14.45 -7.47
CA GLU A 261 -19.47 -15.21 -7.37
C GLU A 261 -19.48 -16.44 -8.29
N LEU A 262 -18.67 -16.43 -9.34
CA LEU A 262 -18.69 -17.44 -10.39
C LEU A 262 -17.74 -18.59 -10.14
N ALA A 263 -16.60 -18.32 -9.51
CA ALA A 263 -15.52 -19.28 -9.30
C ALA A 263 -14.51 -18.78 -8.26
N LEU A 264 -13.74 -19.72 -7.71
CA LEU A 264 -12.47 -19.47 -7.04
C LEU A 264 -11.34 -19.58 -8.07
N ILE A 265 -10.62 -18.48 -8.28
CA ILE A 265 -9.46 -18.44 -9.17
C ILE A 265 -8.22 -18.32 -8.29
N SER A 266 -7.31 -19.28 -8.37
CA SER A 266 -6.06 -19.25 -7.63
C SER A 266 -4.88 -19.40 -8.57
N SER A 267 -3.71 -18.97 -8.14
CA SER A 267 -2.48 -19.22 -8.85
C SER A 267 -1.33 -19.45 -7.90
N SER A 268 -0.42 -20.32 -8.32
CA SER A 268 0.83 -20.62 -7.64
C SER A 268 1.94 -20.75 -8.68
N GLY A 269 3.12 -20.25 -8.37
CA GLY A 269 4.28 -20.39 -9.22
C GLY A 269 5.42 -19.50 -8.79
N PHE A 270 6.26 -19.15 -9.75
CA PHE A 270 7.39 -18.27 -9.54
C PHE A 270 7.38 -17.07 -10.48
N LEU A 271 7.88 -15.95 -9.98
CA LEU A 271 8.12 -14.74 -10.74
C LEU A 271 9.63 -14.48 -10.78
N GLN A 272 10.21 -14.52 -11.97
CA GLN A 272 11.56 -14.06 -12.20
C GLN A 272 11.55 -12.54 -12.38
N THR A 273 12.11 -11.85 -11.41
CA THR A 273 11.97 -10.40 -11.25
C THR A 273 13.01 -9.63 -12.07
N TYR A 274 12.54 -8.66 -12.85
CA TYR A 274 13.34 -7.75 -13.66
C TYR A 274 12.90 -6.30 -13.44
N ARG A 275 13.75 -5.34 -13.81
CA ARG A 275 13.40 -3.91 -13.88
C ARG A 275 13.36 -3.50 -15.35
N PRO A 276 12.28 -2.86 -15.85
CA PRO A 276 11.02 -2.55 -15.17
C PRO A 276 10.21 -3.81 -14.80
N ILE A 277 9.32 -3.70 -13.80
CA ILE A 277 8.57 -4.85 -13.27
C ILE A 277 7.74 -5.56 -14.33
N GLY A 278 7.25 -4.84 -15.35
CA GLY A 278 6.52 -5.40 -16.49
C GLY A 278 7.30 -6.47 -17.26
N ASN A 279 8.64 -6.42 -17.24
CA ASN A 279 9.49 -7.43 -17.88
C ASN A 279 9.70 -8.67 -16.99
N SER A 280 9.14 -8.70 -15.78
CA SER A 280 9.24 -9.86 -14.90
C SER A 280 8.48 -11.04 -15.52
N ALA A 281 9.11 -12.21 -15.54
CA ALA A 281 8.60 -13.37 -16.26
C ALA A 281 7.98 -14.40 -15.31
N PHE A 282 6.85 -14.98 -15.72
CA PHE A 282 6.25 -16.10 -15.02
C PHE A 282 7.05 -17.38 -15.30
N GLN A 283 7.35 -18.14 -14.25
CA GLN A 283 8.00 -19.44 -14.31
C GLN A 283 7.18 -20.45 -13.52
N ASP A 284 6.94 -21.63 -14.10
CA ASP A 284 6.15 -22.72 -13.51
C ASP A 284 4.84 -22.22 -12.85
N THR A 285 4.23 -21.20 -13.47
CA THR A 285 3.05 -20.54 -12.91
C THR A 285 1.81 -21.19 -13.47
N ARG A 286 0.88 -21.52 -12.59
CA ARG A 286 -0.40 -22.13 -12.98
C ARG A 286 -1.53 -21.33 -12.39
N ILE A 287 -2.56 -21.08 -13.19
CA ILE A 287 -3.86 -20.61 -12.75
C ILE A 287 -4.76 -21.83 -12.61
N THR A 288 -5.47 -21.92 -11.50
CA THR A 288 -6.44 -22.98 -11.21
C THR A 288 -7.80 -22.33 -10.96
N ILE A 289 -8.81 -22.81 -11.66
CA ILE A 289 -10.20 -22.36 -11.50
C ILE A 289 -11.00 -23.51 -10.89
N THR A 290 -11.48 -23.30 -9.67
CA THR A 290 -12.28 -24.26 -8.88
C THR A 290 -13.58 -23.62 -8.40
N ASP A 291 -14.39 -24.40 -7.69
CA ASP A 291 -15.63 -23.94 -7.03
C ASP A 291 -16.55 -23.16 -7.97
N LEU A 292 -16.75 -23.71 -9.17
CA LEU A 292 -17.59 -23.10 -10.19
C LEU A 292 -19.04 -23.02 -9.68
N SER A 293 -19.64 -21.85 -9.75
CA SER A 293 -21.07 -21.68 -9.53
C SER A 293 -21.87 -22.48 -10.57
N PRO A 294 -23.08 -22.96 -10.23
CA PRO A 294 -23.92 -23.69 -11.18
C PRO A 294 -24.21 -22.92 -12.48
N SER A 295 -24.38 -21.59 -12.39
CA SER A 295 -24.60 -20.73 -13.55
C SER A 295 -23.36 -20.65 -14.44
N PHE A 296 -22.18 -20.52 -13.84
CA PHE A 296 -20.93 -20.48 -14.59
C PHE A 296 -20.64 -21.84 -15.23
N GLN A 297 -20.85 -22.93 -14.51
CA GLN A 297 -20.68 -24.28 -15.04
C GLN A 297 -21.57 -24.51 -16.27
N LYS A 298 -22.87 -24.17 -16.19
CA LYS A 298 -23.79 -24.26 -17.33
C LYS A 298 -23.35 -23.39 -18.51
N THR A 299 -22.81 -22.20 -18.24
CA THR A 299 -22.30 -21.31 -19.29
C THR A 299 -21.09 -21.93 -19.99
N LEU A 300 -20.16 -22.52 -19.25
CA LEU A 300 -19.02 -23.23 -19.83
C LEU A 300 -19.47 -24.44 -20.65
N GLU A 301 -20.41 -25.25 -20.15
CA GLU A 301 -20.98 -26.40 -20.88
C GLU A 301 -21.68 -25.98 -22.19
N ASN A 302 -22.40 -24.85 -22.18
CA ASN A 302 -23.00 -24.29 -23.38
C ASN A 302 -21.95 -23.83 -24.39
N ILE A 303 -20.85 -23.21 -23.93
CA ILE A 303 -19.73 -22.80 -24.80
C ILE A 303 -19.05 -24.04 -25.40
N GLU A 304 -18.77 -25.06 -24.59
CA GLU A 304 -18.18 -26.34 -25.03
C GLU A 304 -19.06 -27.00 -26.11
N THR A 305 -20.38 -27.01 -25.91
CA THR A 305 -21.35 -27.55 -26.88
C THR A 305 -21.41 -26.71 -28.16
N LEU A 306 -21.45 -25.38 -28.04
CA LEU A 306 -21.58 -24.46 -29.18
C LEU A 306 -20.38 -24.53 -30.13
N PHE A 307 -19.18 -24.68 -29.57
CA PHE A 307 -17.93 -24.68 -30.32
C PHE A 307 -17.30 -26.08 -30.47
N SER A 308 -17.99 -27.12 -30.04
CA SER A 308 -17.56 -28.52 -30.13
C SER A 308 -16.15 -28.77 -29.59
N PHE A 309 -15.83 -28.16 -28.44
CA PHE A 309 -14.58 -28.43 -27.71
C PHE A 309 -14.87 -28.72 -26.24
N SER A 310 -13.93 -29.37 -25.56
CA SER A 310 -14.02 -29.61 -24.12
C SER A 310 -12.89 -28.87 -23.40
N LEU A 311 -13.20 -28.16 -22.33
CA LEU A 311 -12.18 -27.62 -21.45
C LEU A 311 -11.50 -28.76 -20.69
N PRO A 312 -10.18 -28.70 -20.45
CA PRO A 312 -9.47 -29.69 -19.64
C PRO A 312 -9.83 -29.55 -18.15
N LYS A 313 -11.03 -30.03 -17.79
CA LYS A 313 -11.53 -30.07 -16.41
C LYS A 313 -10.98 -31.31 -15.72
N THR A 314 -10.21 -31.12 -14.64
CA THR A 314 -9.73 -32.21 -13.78
C THR A 314 -10.50 -32.23 -12.46
N LYS A 315 -10.30 -33.28 -11.64
CA LYS A 315 -10.78 -33.28 -10.24
C LYS A 315 -10.26 -32.08 -9.43
N LYS A 316 -9.17 -31.45 -9.87
CA LYS A 316 -8.55 -30.26 -9.26
C LYS A 316 -9.01 -28.95 -9.91
N GLY A 317 -10.06 -28.97 -10.74
CA GLY A 317 -10.53 -27.83 -11.50
C GLY A 317 -9.88 -27.68 -12.88
N ILE A 318 -10.10 -26.52 -13.51
CA ILE A 318 -9.48 -26.14 -14.78
C ILE A 318 -8.10 -25.59 -14.47
N GLN A 319 -7.06 -26.15 -15.11
CA GLN A 319 -5.68 -25.74 -14.92
C GLN A 319 -5.13 -25.09 -16.18
N ILE A 320 -4.60 -23.88 -16.04
CA ILE A 320 -4.09 -23.07 -17.15
C ILE A 320 -2.65 -22.69 -16.81
N PRO A 321 -1.63 -23.24 -17.48
CA PRO A 321 -0.25 -22.81 -17.29
C PRO A 321 -0.09 -21.40 -17.87
N LEU A 322 0.61 -20.55 -17.11
CA LEU A 322 0.88 -19.16 -17.44
C LEU A 322 2.37 -18.98 -17.71
N GLN A 323 2.69 -18.34 -18.82
CA GLN A 323 4.04 -17.99 -19.23
C GLN A 323 4.09 -16.53 -19.73
N GLY A 324 5.26 -16.12 -20.22
CA GLY A 324 5.47 -14.75 -20.68
C GLY A 324 5.78 -13.79 -19.53
N THR A 325 5.51 -12.51 -19.76
CA THR A 325 5.87 -11.43 -18.82
C THR A 325 4.64 -10.87 -18.11
N ILE A 326 4.83 -10.08 -17.05
CA ILE A 326 3.71 -9.36 -16.39
C ILE A 326 2.99 -8.43 -17.37
N ALA A 327 3.74 -7.77 -18.27
CA ALA A 327 3.16 -6.86 -19.26
C ALA A 327 2.45 -7.59 -20.40
N ASP A 328 2.92 -8.79 -20.76
CA ASP A 328 2.36 -9.63 -21.82
C ASP A 328 2.28 -11.09 -21.37
N PRO A 329 1.28 -11.42 -20.52
CA PRO A 329 1.08 -12.78 -20.05
C PRO A 329 0.40 -13.62 -21.13
N SER A 330 0.85 -14.86 -21.29
CA SER A 330 0.25 -15.80 -22.24
C SER A 330 -0.02 -17.16 -21.61
N ILE A 331 -1.00 -17.86 -22.16
CA ILE A 331 -1.31 -19.24 -21.78
C ILE A 331 -0.33 -20.14 -22.53
N SER A 332 0.37 -21.03 -21.83
CA SER A 332 1.10 -22.10 -22.52
C SER A 332 0.10 -23.15 -22.97
N LEU A 333 0.06 -23.43 -24.27
CA LEU A 333 -0.59 -24.63 -24.77
C LEU A 333 0.50 -25.72 -24.79
N ASP A 334 0.90 -26.17 -23.60
CA ASP A 334 1.72 -27.38 -23.50
C ASP A 334 0.80 -28.55 -23.91
N ASN A 335 1.06 -29.10 -25.10
CA ASN A 335 0.45 -30.35 -25.58
C ASN A 335 0.92 -31.54 -24.74
#